data_AF-A0A8J2KCU9-F1
#
_entry.id   AF-A0A8J2KCU9-F1
#
_cell.length_a   1.000
_cell.length_b   1.000
_cell.length_c   1.000
_cell.angle_alpha   90.00
_cell.angle_beta   90.00
_cell.angle_gamma   90.00
#
_symmetry.space_group_name_H-M   'P 1'
#
loop_
_entity.id
_entity.type
_entity.pdbx_description
1 polymer ?
#
loop_
_entity_poly.entity_id
_entity_poly.type
_entity_poly.pdbx_seq_one_letter_code
_entity_poly.pdbx_strand_id
1 'polypeptide(L)'
;MFFFSRLDVITIVASLIVLSEGSSGRVFAASALRGLRFFQILRMVRVDRRGGTWKLLGSVVWAHRQELITTLYIGFLGLILSSFLVFLAEKEEKDTKFTNYAEALWWGV
;
A
#
# COMPACT_ATOMS: atom_id res chain seq x y z
N MET A 1 -23.25 -0.40 -3.74
CA MET A 1 -23.90 -1.34 -2.80
C MET A 1 -23.42 -2.79 -3.00
N PHE A 2 -23.36 -3.31 -4.23
CA PHE A 2 -22.95 -4.69 -4.52
C PHE A 2 -21.50 -5.08 -4.16
N PHE A 3 -20.54 -4.15 -4.28
CA PHE A 3 -19.12 -4.43 -3.96
C PHE A 3 -18.89 -4.70 -2.46
N PHE A 4 -19.55 -3.91 -1.60
CA PHE A 4 -19.44 -4.08 -0.16
C PHE A 4 -20.04 -5.40 0.32
N SER A 5 -21.16 -5.84 -0.26
CA SER A 5 -21.77 -7.13 0.08
C SER A 5 -20.86 -8.32 -0.26
N ARG A 6 -20.06 -8.21 -1.34
CA ARG A 6 -19.12 -9.26 -1.75
C ARG A 6 -17.94 -9.37 -0.79
N LEU A 7 -17.37 -8.23 -0.38
CA LEU A 7 -16.30 -8.21 0.63
C LEU A 7 -16.78 -8.70 2.00
N ASP A 8 -18.01 -8.34 2.38
CA ASP A 8 -18.64 -8.77 3.63
C ASP A 8 -18.70 -10.30 3.73
N VAL A 9 -19.24 -10.96 2.68
CA VAL A 9 -19.32 -12.42 2.58
C VAL A 9 -17.93 -13.07 2.64
N ILE A 10 -16.93 -12.52 1.93
CA ILE A 10 -15.56 -13.04 1.95
C ILE A 10 -14.98 -12.98 3.39
N THR A 11 -15.16 -11.87 4.10
CA THR A 11 -14.65 -11.75 5.48
C THR A 11 -15.35 -12.70 6.46
N ILE A 12 -16.64 -12.93 6.28
CA ILE A 12 -17.42 -13.86 7.12
C ILE A 12 -16.97 -15.30 6.88
N VAL A 13 -16.85 -15.71 5.63
CA VAL A 13 -16.39 -17.07 5.26
C VAL A 13 -14.98 -17.32 5.77
N ALA A 14 -14.07 -16.35 5.60
CA ALA A 14 -12.70 -16.47 6.10
C ALA A 14 -12.64 -16.56 7.63
N SER A 15 -13.50 -15.82 8.35
CA SER A 15 -13.59 -15.91 9.81
C SER A 15 -14.12 -17.29 10.26
N LEU A 16 -15.06 -17.88 9.50
CA LEU A 16 -15.62 -19.19 9.78
C LEU A 16 -14.57 -20.31 9.64
N ILE A 17 -13.76 -20.24 8.58
CA ILE A 17 -12.66 -21.20 8.31
C ILE A 17 -11.61 -21.14 9.41
N VAL A 18 -11.19 -19.93 9.80
CA VAL A 18 -10.22 -19.72 10.89
C VAL A 18 -10.75 -20.26 12.22
N LEU A 19 -12.04 -20.10 12.51
CA LEU A 19 -12.66 -20.64 13.72
C LEU A 19 -12.73 -22.18 13.70
N SER A 20 -12.99 -22.81 12.54
CA SER A 20 -13.01 -24.27 12.43
C SER A 20 -11.63 -24.91 12.60
N GLU A 21 -10.56 -24.26 12.12
CA GLU A 21 -9.19 -24.79 12.23
C GLU A 21 -8.51 -24.49 13.57
N GLY A 22 -8.94 -23.43 14.27
CA GLY A 22 -8.37 -23.03 15.56
C GLY A 22 -8.60 -24.00 16.72
N SER A 23 -9.46 -25.00 16.56
CA SER A 23 -9.83 -25.94 17.64
C SER A 23 -8.76 -27.01 17.94
N SER A 24 -7.88 -27.34 16.98
CA SER A 24 -7.09 -28.58 17.04
C SER A 24 -5.58 -28.42 17.33
N GLY A 25 -5.00 -27.22 17.44
CA GLY A 25 -3.53 -27.11 17.62
C GLY A 25 -2.98 -25.81 18.21
N ARG A 26 -2.21 -25.93 19.30
CA ARG A 26 -1.47 -24.81 19.95
C ARG A 26 -0.54 -24.05 18.99
N VAL A 27 0.02 -24.72 17.98
CA VAL A 27 0.88 -24.10 16.95
C VAL A 27 0.05 -23.36 15.89
N PHE A 28 -1.15 -23.86 15.59
CA PHE A 28 -2.14 -23.17 14.78
C PHE A 28 -2.69 -21.93 15.49
N ALA A 29 -2.81 -21.93 16.82
CA ALA A 29 -3.28 -20.76 17.57
C ALA A 29 -2.38 -19.52 17.37
N ALA A 30 -1.06 -19.69 17.29
CA ALA A 30 -0.13 -18.59 17.03
C ALA A 30 -0.25 -18.05 15.58
N SER A 31 -0.40 -18.93 14.60
CA SER A 31 -0.64 -18.56 13.20
C SER A 31 -2.01 -17.92 13.00
N ALA A 32 -3.04 -18.45 13.65
CA ALA A 32 -4.40 -17.92 13.67
C ALA A 32 -4.44 -16.53 14.34
N LEU A 33 -3.68 -16.27 15.40
CA LEU A 33 -3.56 -14.93 16.01
C LEU A 33 -2.95 -13.91 15.04
N ARG A 34 -1.96 -14.29 14.22
CA ARG A 34 -1.42 -13.40 13.17
C ARG A 34 -2.43 -13.17 12.06
N GLY A 35 -3.11 -14.23 11.60
CA GLY A 35 -4.20 -14.13 10.63
C GLY A 35 -5.33 -13.24 11.13
N LEU A 36 -5.69 -13.36 12.41
CA LEU A 36 -6.75 -12.59 13.05
C LEU A 36 -6.42 -11.09 13.10
N ARG A 37 -5.15 -10.71 13.35
CA ARG A 37 -4.70 -9.30 13.24
C ARG A 37 -4.86 -8.76 11.82
N PHE A 38 -4.57 -9.57 10.80
CA PHE A 38 -4.80 -9.18 9.41
C PHE A 38 -6.31 -9.04 9.09
N PHE A 39 -7.14 -9.96 9.59
CA PHE A 39 -8.60 -9.86 9.48
C PHE A 39 -9.20 -8.69 10.27
N GLN A 40 -8.58 -8.25 11.36
CA GLN A 40 -8.98 -7.05 12.11
C GLN A 40 -8.81 -5.78 11.27
N ILE A 41 -7.76 -5.67 10.46
CA ILE A 41 -7.56 -4.56 9.53
C ILE A 41 -8.68 -4.56 8.47
N LEU A 42 -9.01 -5.74 7.91
CA LEU A 42 -10.14 -5.88 6.98
C LEU A 42 -11.48 -5.50 7.63
N ARG A 43 -11.67 -5.79 8.92
CA ARG A 43 -12.85 -5.36 9.68
C ARG A 43 -12.85 -3.85 9.93
N MET A 44 -11.71 -3.22 10.20
CA MET A 44 -11.60 -1.75 10.26
C MET A 44 -11.99 -1.10 8.93
N VAL A 45 -11.54 -1.66 7.80
CA VAL A 45 -11.92 -1.20 6.45
C VAL A 45 -13.43 -1.37 6.21
N ARG A 46 -14.04 -2.45 6.71
CA ARG A 46 -15.50 -2.68 6.66
C ARG A 46 -16.30 -1.69 7.52
N VAL A 47 -15.72 -1.23 8.65
CA VAL A 47 -16.34 -0.25 9.57
C VAL A 47 -16.37 1.17 8.98
N ASP A 48 -15.59 1.47 7.93
CA ASP A 48 -15.72 2.67 7.09
C ASP A 48 -16.97 2.61 6.18
N ARG A 49 -18.09 2.19 6.78
CA ARG A 49 -19.28 1.55 6.21
C ARG A 49 -20.12 2.44 5.29
N ARG A 50 -19.73 3.69 5.07
CA ARG A 50 -20.41 4.59 4.12
C ARG A 50 -19.68 4.72 2.80
N GLY A 51 -18.42 4.25 2.71
CA GLY A 51 -17.54 4.59 1.60
C GLY A 51 -17.49 6.10 1.34
N GLY A 52 -17.91 6.91 2.32
CA GLY A 52 -18.08 8.35 2.19
C GLY A 52 -16.72 9.02 2.13
N THR A 53 -15.79 8.54 2.96
CA THR A 53 -14.37 8.90 2.91
C THR A 53 -13.77 8.57 1.55
N TRP A 54 -13.94 7.34 1.06
CA TRP A 54 -13.44 6.92 -0.27
C TRP A 54 -14.09 7.69 -1.42
N LYS A 55 -15.39 7.97 -1.33
CA LYS A 55 -16.14 8.75 -2.34
C LYS A 55 -15.73 10.22 -2.31
N LEU A 56 -15.47 10.78 -1.13
CA LEU A 56 -14.99 12.15 -0.96
C LEU A 56 -13.55 12.28 -1.46
N LEU A 57 -12.66 11.38 -1.04
CA LEU A 57 -11.26 11.34 -1.49
C LEU A 57 -11.20 11.16 -3.01
N GLY A 58 -11.98 10.22 -3.56
CA GLY A 58 -12.13 10.05 -5.00
C GLY A 58 -12.71 11.29 -5.71
N SER A 59 -13.69 11.97 -5.11
CA SER A 59 -14.27 13.20 -5.66
C SER A 59 -13.29 14.36 -5.66
N VAL A 60 -12.49 14.52 -4.60
CA VAL A 60 -11.46 15.57 -4.51
C VAL A 60 -10.34 15.28 -5.51
N VAL A 61 -9.87 14.03 -5.60
CA VAL A 61 -8.87 13.61 -6.59
C VAL A 61 -9.38 13.84 -8.01
N TRP A 62 -10.66 13.57 -8.28
CA TRP A 62 -11.24 13.82 -9.60
C TRP A 62 -11.36 15.31 -9.93
N ALA A 63 -11.76 16.13 -8.94
CA ALA A 63 -11.90 17.57 -9.09
C ALA A 63 -10.54 18.23 -9.36
N HIS A 64 -9.51 17.84 -8.62
CA HIS A 64 -8.14 18.37 -8.73
C HIS A 64 -7.23 17.51 -9.62
N ARG A 65 -7.77 16.61 -10.45
CA ARG A 65 -6.95 15.65 -11.22
C ARG A 65 -5.88 16.33 -12.09
N GLN A 66 -6.20 17.49 -12.65
CA GLN A 66 -5.28 18.21 -13.52
C GLN A 66 -4.08 18.75 -12.70
N GLU A 67 -4.35 19.40 -11.58
CA GLU A 67 -3.34 19.92 -10.67
C GLU A 67 -2.49 18.79 -10.09
N LEU A 68 -3.14 17.70 -9.66
CA LEU A 68 -2.48 16.54 -9.06
C LEU A 68 -1.53 15.85 -10.05
N ILE A 69 -1.98 15.65 -11.30
CA ILE A 69 -1.15 15.06 -12.35
C ILE A 69 0.02 15.99 -12.71
N THR A 70 -0.21 17.30 -12.81
CA THR A 70 0.86 18.26 -13.11
C THR A 70 1.93 18.29 -12.01
N THR A 71 1.54 18.35 -10.74
CA THR A 71 2.50 18.31 -9.62
C THR A 71 3.24 16.98 -9.56
N LEU A 72 2.54 15.86 -9.74
CA LEU A 72 3.15 14.53 -9.76
C LEU A 72 4.13 14.37 -10.94
N TYR A 73 3.78 14.91 -12.11
CA TYR A 73 4.65 14.90 -13.28
C TYR A 73 5.93 15.70 -13.05
N ILE A 74 5.82 16.93 -12.55
CA ILE A 74 7.00 17.77 -12.24
C ILE A 74 7.86 17.11 -11.17
N GLY A 75 7.25 16.57 -10.11
CA GLY A 75 7.96 15.84 -9.06
C GLY A 75 8.69 14.60 -9.58
N PHE A 76 8.05 13.80 -10.41
CA PHE A 76 8.65 12.60 -11.02
C PHE A 76 9.78 12.96 -11.98
N LEU A 77 9.62 14.00 -12.80
CA LEU A 77 10.65 14.49 -13.70
C LEU A 77 11.86 15.02 -12.90
N GLY A 78 11.62 15.77 -11.84
CA GLY A 78 12.64 16.24 -10.91
C GLY A 78 13.37 15.10 -10.18
N LEU A 79 12.65 14.06 -9.77
CA LEU A 79 13.22 12.89 -9.11
C LEU A 79 14.14 12.10 -10.04
N ILE A 80 13.74 11.89 -11.30
CA ILE A 80 14.60 11.26 -12.32
C ILE A 80 15.84 12.13 -12.59
N LEU A 81 15.67 13.44 -12.78
CA LEU A 81 16.79 14.35 -13.01
C LEU A 81 17.74 14.39 -11.81
N SER A 82 17.22 14.48 -10.59
CA SER A 82 18.01 14.46 -9.35
C SER A 82 18.76 13.14 -9.19
N SER A 83 18.10 12.00 -9.41
CA SER A 83 18.74 10.68 -9.35
C SER A 83 19.84 10.54 -10.41
N PHE A 84 19.62 11.07 -11.61
CA PHE A 84 20.62 11.08 -12.67
C PHE A 84 21.81 11.99 -12.37
N LEU A 85 21.58 13.17 -11.78
CA LEU A 85 22.63 14.09 -11.34
C LEU A 85 23.46 13.50 -10.19
N VAL A 86 22.82 12.88 -9.21
CA VAL A 86 23.49 12.17 -8.10
C VAL A 86 24.33 11.01 -8.65
N PHE A 87 23.76 10.20 -9.55
CA PHE A 87 24.50 9.14 -10.23
C PHE A 87 25.72 9.67 -11.00
N LEU A 88 25.59 10.79 -11.72
CA LEU A 88 26.71 11.42 -12.43
C LEU A 88 27.76 11.99 -11.48
N ALA A 89 27.35 12.59 -10.37
CA ALA A 89 28.25 13.16 -9.36
C ALA A 89 29.05 12.09 -8.62
N GLU A 90 28.45 10.92 -8.36
CA GLU A 90 29.12 9.82 -7.67
C GLU A 90 29.87 8.86 -8.60
N LYS A 91 29.61 8.89 -9.92
CA LYS A 91 30.29 8.03 -10.89
C LYS A 91 31.82 8.24 -10.95
N GLU A 92 32.32 9.40 -10.55
CA GLU A 92 33.76 9.73 -10.56
C GLU A 92 34.47 9.42 -9.23
N GLU A 93 33.74 9.06 -8.16
CA GLU A 93 34.32 8.68 -6.88
C GLU A 93 34.65 7.18 -6.82
N LYS A 94 35.79 6.82 -6.22
CA LYS A 94 36.30 5.43 -6.20
C LYS A 94 35.64 4.53 -5.15
N ASP A 95 34.80 5.10 -4.28
CA ASP A 95 34.14 4.44 -3.14
C ASP A 95 32.60 4.50 -3.29
N THR A 96 32.09 4.03 -4.43
CA THR A 96 30.67 4.15 -4.80
C THR A 96 29.76 3.30 -3.89
N LYS A 97 28.88 3.95 -3.14
CA LYS A 97 27.79 3.32 -2.38
C LYS A 97 26.56 2.98 -3.22
N PHE A 98 26.56 3.34 -4.51
CA PHE A 98 25.45 3.18 -5.43
C PHE A 98 25.90 2.36 -6.63
N THR A 99 25.68 1.06 -6.52
CA THR A 99 26.08 0.08 -7.54
C THR A 99 25.11 0.06 -8.71
N ASN A 100 23.89 0.60 -8.53
CA ASN A 100 22.82 0.51 -9.51
C ASN A 100 21.94 1.76 -9.53
N TYR A 101 21.39 2.11 -10.70
CA TYR A 101 20.45 3.23 -10.87
C TYR A 101 19.24 3.12 -9.92
N ALA A 102 18.83 1.89 -9.58
CA ALA A 102 17.77 1.61 -8.62
C ALA A 102 18.07 2.07 -7.18
N GLU A 103 19.34 2.04 -6.74
CA GLU A 103 19.72 2.50 -5.39
C GLU A 103 19.73 4.03 -5.31
N ALA A 104 20.21 4.70 -6.37
CA ALA A 104 20.14 6.17 -6.48
C ALA A 104 18.68 6.66 -6.57
N LEU A 105 17.82 5.92 -7.29
CA LEU A 105 16.39 6.20 -7.37
C LEU A 105 15.69 5.96 -6.02
N TRP A 106 16.06 4.91 -5.28
CA TRP A 106 15.54 4.66 -3.93
C TRP A 106 15.95 5.75 -2.93
N TRP A 107 17.14 6.33 -3.07
CA TRP A 107 17.58 7.44 -2.24
C TRP A 107 16.81 8.75 -2.53
N GLY A 108 16.34 8.92 -3.76
CA GLY A 108 15.54 10.09 -4.17
C GLY A 108 14.05 10.03 -3.82
N VAL A 109 13.50 8.86 -3.46
CA VAL A 109 12.10 8.64 -3.05
C VAL A 109 11.91 8.89 -1.55
#